data_AF-K0TBH5-F1
#
_entry.id   AF-K0TBH5-F1
#
_cell.length_a   1.000
_cell.length_b   1.000
_cell.length_c   1.000
_cell.angle_alpha   90.00
_cell.angle_beta   90.00
_cell.angle_gamma   90.00
#
_symmetry.space_group_name_H-M   'P 1'
#
loop_
_entity.id
_entity.type
_entity.pdbx_description
1 polymer ?
#
loop_
_entity_poly.entity_id
_entity_poly.type
_entity_poly.pdbx_seq_one_letter_code
_entity_poly.pdbx_strand_id
1 'polypeptide(L)'
;LRDDEVSHDLAAWLAVIRQCPFEQIQVEPLELDDVNMMVSETLHTPPRLTRQLSSILLSKTRGNALFLREMLLQLSMSGLIYLKLNPSRWAWSIEKILMDAEMPNDVVMLLVREMQSLSGRQEVENHRIAHTYCSSCLIGTDDQLLCLKIASCLGSVTKYSIFDVLSAELGGVDLRATLSQLTAKGFLIEDGERVRFSHDKVHQAAYLMMSRGQQIEFHKRFGLALSINALGRVEPADDETFFIAVNQINAAGPESLPDPRVYSLSF
;
A
#
# COMPACT_ATOMS: atom_id res chain seq x y z
N LEU A 1 -2.65 21.76 8.25
CA LEU A 1 -3.61 21.38 7.19
C LEU A 1 -2.92 20.32 6.35
N ARG A 2 -3.58 19.19 6.13
CA ARG A 2 -2.98 18.05 5.41
C ARG A 2 -2.99 18.33 3.91
N ASP A 3 -2.02 17.76 3.19
CA ASP A 3 -1.73 17.98 1.75
C ASP A 3 -2.87 17.62 0.78
N ASP A 4 -3.93 16.99 1.27
CA ASP A 4 -5.04 16.38 0.56
C ASP A 4 -6.25 17.29 0.34
N GLU A 5 -6.31 18.48 0.96
CA GLU A 5 -7.41 19.44 0.77
C GLU A 5 -7.21 20.44 -0.39
N VAL A 6 -6.05 20.42 -1.08
CA VAL A 6 -5.73 21.36 -2.18
C VAL A 6 -5.31 20.60 -3.44
N SER A 7 -6.18 19.72 -3.92
CA SER A 7 -6.02 19.05 -5.21
C SER A 7 -6.20 20.06 -6.36
N HIS A 8 -5.26 20.03 -7.31
CA HIS A 8 -5.16 20.78 -8.57
C HIS A 8 -4.27 22.03 -8.63
N ASP A 9 -3.81 22.61 -7.53
CA ASP A 9 -2.98 23.82 -7.63
C ASP A 9 -1.67 23.77 -6.81
N LEU A 10 -1.44 22.73 -5.99
CA LEU A 10 -0.24 22.69 -5.14
C LEU A 10 1.06 22.63 -5.93
N ALA A 11 1.15 21.87 -7.02
CA ALA A 11 2.37 21.79 -7.82
C ALA A 11 2.67 23.11 -8.56
N ALA A 12 1.64 23.78 -9.07
CA ALA A 12 1.74 25.09 -9.69
C ALA A 12 2.06 26.18 -8.65
N TRP A 13 1.39 26.14 -7.48
CA TRP A 13 1.70 26.98 -6.32
C TRP A 13 3.11 26.77 -5.81
N LEU A 14 3.60 25.53 -5.69
CA LEU A 14 4.97 25.24 -5.30
C LEU A 14 5.96 25.75 -6.35
N ALA A 15 5.63 25.70 -7.64
CA ALA A 15 6.45 26.29 -8.69
C ALA A 15 6.50 27.82 -8.62
N VAL A 16 5.41 28.48 -8.20
CA VAL A 16 5.35 29.93 -7.96
C VAL A 16 6.07 30.31 -6.66
N ILE A 17 5.86 29.57 -5.57
CA ILE A 17 6.56 29.76 -4.30
C ILE A 17 8.06 29.53 -4.48
N ARG A 18 8.47 28.57 -5.32
CA ARG A 18 9.88 28.33 -5.64
C ARG A 18 10.59 29.48 -6.32
N GLN A 19 9.84 30.40 -6.93
CA GLN A 19 10.38 31.63 -7.53
C GLN A 19 10.54 32.76 -6.52
N CYS A 20 9.92 32.64 -5.34
CA CYS A 20 10.15 33.51 -4.20
C CYS A 20 11.31 32.97 -3.35
N PRO A 21 12.04 33.80 -2.61
CA PRO A 21 12.98 33.30 -1.61
C PRO A 21 12.20 32.56 -0.51
N PHE A 22 12.35 31.24 -0.45
CA PHE A 22 11.80 30.38 0.59
C PHE A 22 12.90 29.53 1.20
N GLU A 23 12.74 29.17 2.47
CA GLU A 23 13.62 28.25 3.17
C GLU A 23 12.96 26.88 3.20
N GLN A 24 13.60 25.89 2.59
CA GLN A 24 13.13 24.51 2.62
C GLN A 24 13.60 23.87 3.93
N ILE A 25 12.65 23.58 4.82
CA ILE A 25 12.93 22.80 6.03
C ILE A 25 12.79 21.33 5.68
N GLN A 26 13.91 20.59 5.68
CA GLN A 26 13.86 19.14 5.60
C GLN A 26 13.56 18.56 6.98
N VAL A 27 12.48 17.77 7.06
CA VAL A 27 12.12 17.08 8.31
C VAL A 27 12.80 15.73 8.32
N GLU A 28 13.81 15.60 9.18
CA GLU A 28 14.54 14.35 9.39
C GLU A 28 13.73 13.36 10.24
N PRO A 29 14.05 12.06 10.20
CA PRO A 29 13.47 11.08 11.11
C PRO A 29 13.71 11.49 12.58
N LEU A 30 12.69 11.33 13.41
CA LEU A 30 12.75 11.60 14.84
C LEU A 30 13.86 10.80 15.50
N GLU A 31 14.63 11.47 16.35
CA GLU A 31 15.63 10.82 17.19
C GLU A 31 15.01 10.25 18.46
N LEU A 32 15.80 9.49 19.23
CA LEU A 32 15.32 8.88 20.47
C LEU A 32 14.76 9.89 21.46
N ASP A 33 15.39 11.05 21.58
CA ASP A 33 14.94 12.07 22.53
C ASP A 33 13.63 12.73 22.08
N ASP A 34 13.42 12.93 20.78
CA ASP A 34 12.15 13.42 20.21
C ASP A 34 11.02 12.41 20.42
N VAL A 35 11.26 11.14 20.06
CA VAL A 35 10.31 10.05 20.29
C VAL A 35 9.98 9.96 21.77
N ASN A 36 10.98 10.07 22.65
CA ASN A 36 10.77 9.98 24.08
C ASN A 36 9.97 11.15 24.64
N MET A 37 10.15 12.35 24.11
CA MET A 37 9.34 13.50 24.46
C MET A 37 7.88 13.28 24.05
N MET A 38 7.64 12.87 22.79
CA MET A 38 6.29 12.61 22.29
C MET A 38 5.56 11.53 23.09
N VAL A 39 6.24 10.43 23.42
CA VAL A 39 5.66 9.34 24.24
C VAL A 39 5.39 9.81 25.66
N SER A 40 6.30 10.60 26.24
CA SER A 40 6.15 11.19 27.58
C SER A 40 4.92 12.09 27.68
N GLU A 41 4.75 12.98 26.69
CA GLU A 41 3.61 13.89 26.61
C GLU A 41 2.30 13.12 26.39
N THR A 42 2.30 12.14 25.48
CA THR A 42 1.11 11.33 25.15
C THR A 42 0.62 10.53 26.35
N LEU A 43 1.54 9.93 27.11
CA LEU A 43 1.20 9.09 28.26
C LEU A 43 1.19 9.86 29.60
N HIS A 44 1.35 11.19 29.56
CA HIS A 44 1.48 12.04 30.75
C HIS A 44 2.43 11.46 31.82
N THR A 45 3.56 10.90 31.37
CA THR A 45 4.48 10.14 32.22
C THR A 45 5.88 10.72 32.06
N PRO A 46 6.68 10.93 33.14
CA PRO A 46 7.99 11.56 33.05
C PRO A 46 8.93 10.90 32.02
N PRO A 47 9.73 11.68 31.25
CA PRO A 47 10.58 11.16 30.16
C PRO A 47 11.56 10.06 30.58
N ARG A 48 11.99 10.09 31.85
CA ARG A 48 12.88 9.07 32.44
C ARG A 48 12.24 7.68 32.50
N LEU A 49 10.92 7.59 32.63
CA LEU A 49 10.20 6.32 32.72
C LEU A 49 9.83 5.78 31.34
N THR A 50 9.58 6.66 30.36
CA THR A 50 9.21 6.28 29.01
C THR A 50 10.40 5.85 28.15
N ARG A 51 11.64 6.19 28.53
CA ARG A 51 12.85 5.98 27.69
C ARG A 51 13.01 4.57 27.13
N GLN A 52 12.71 3.54 27.93
CA GLN A 52 12.77 2.15 27.45
C GLN A 52 11.69 1.83 26.41
N LEU A 53 10.44 2.29 26.63
CA LEU A 53 9.36 2.15 25.66
C LEU A 53 9.71 2.90 24.37
N SER A 54 10.19 4.13 24.49
CA SER A 54 10.60 4.99 23.37
C SER A 54 11.70 4.37 22.52
N SER A 55 12.67 3.69 23.13
CA SER A 55 13.72 2.97 22.38
C SER A 55 13.17 1.82 21.54
N ILE A 56 12.15 1.12 22.04
CA ILE A 56 11.50 0.02 21.31
C ILE A 56 10.62 0.59 20.20
N LEU A 57 9.90 1.67 20.47
CA LEU A 57 9.08 2.34 19.46
C LEU A 57 9.96 2.90 18.34
N LEU A 58 11.07 3.57 18.68
CA LEU A 58 12.03 4.10 17.70
C LEU A 58 12.58 2.99 16.80
N SER A 59 12.98 1.85 17.35
CA SER A 59 13.54 0.75 16.55
C SER A 59 12.50 0.15 15.60
N LYS A 60 11.24 0.11 16.00
CA LYS A 60 10.13 -0.39 15.17
C LYS A 60 9.63 0.62 14.13
N THR A 61 9.68 1.92 14.42
CA THR A 61 9.14 2.98 13.54
C THR A 61 10.21 3.70 12.72
N ARG A 62 11.50 3.48 13.05
CA ARG A 62 12.68 4.11 12.43
C ARG A 62 12.59 5.64 12.38
N GLY A 63 12.04 6.24 13.44
CA GLY A 63 11.94 7.70 13.59
C GLY A 63 10.80 8.34 12.79
N ASN A 64 9.92 7.58 12.15
CA ASN A 64 8.80 8.17 11.45
C ASN A 64 7.66 8.54 12.42
N ALA A 65 7.37 9.84 12.54
CA ALA A 65 6.38 10.38 13.48
C ALA A 65 4.96 9.82 13.27
N LEU A 66 4.55 9.60 12.01
CA LEU A 66 3.24 9.03 11.69
C LEU A 66 3.14 7.58 12.17
N PHE A 67 4.18 6.78 11.97
CA PHE A 67 4.20 5.39 12.45
C PHE A 67 4.36 5.28 13.97
N LEU A 68 5.03 6.24 14.61
CA LEU A 68 5.04 6.34 16.07
C LEU A 68 3.62 6.51 16.61
N ARG A 69 2.84 7.41 16.02
CA ARG A 69 1.42 7.60 16.39
C ARG A 69 0.61 6.33 16.18
N GLU A 70 0.74 5.69 15.03
CA GLU A 70 -0.05 4.50 14.70
C GLU A 70 0.29 3.31 15.61
N MET A 71 1.58 3.11 15.90
CA MET A 71 2.02 2.08 16.83
C MET A 71 1.51 2.33 18.25
N LEU A 72 1.49 3.57 18.73
CA LEU A 72 0.93 3.91 20.04
C LEU A 72 -0.58 3.59 20.11
N LEU A 73 -1.33 3.89 19.06
CA LEU A 73 -2.75 3.54 18.96
C LEU A 73 -2.96 2.02 18.99
N GLN A 74 -2.18 1.27 18.19
CA GLN A 74 -2.26 -0.19 18.18
C GLN A 74 -1.95 -0.79 19.55
N LEU A 75 -0.87 -0.34 20.21
CA LEU A 75 -0.52 -0.82 21.55
C LEU A 75 -1.62 -0.55 22.57
N SER A 76 -2.35 0.56 22.44
CA SER A 76 -3.52 0.86 23.26
C SER A 76 -4.69 -0.08 22.93
N MET A 77 -4.98 -0.32 21.65
CA MET A 77 -6.08 -1.20 21.22
C MET A 77 -5.84 -2.67 21.62
N SER A 78 -4.60 -3.14 21.55
CA SER A 78 -4.20 -4.48 21.98
C SER A 78 -4.06 -4.61 23.51
N GLY A 79 -4.31 -3.54 24.27
CA GLY A 79 -4.21 -3.55 25.74
C GLY A 79 -2.78 -3.72 26.28
N LEU A 80 -1.77 -3.48 25.45
CA LEU A 80 -0.35 -3.52 25.83
C LEU A 80 0.08 -2.23 26.52
N ILE A 81 -0.53 -1.11 26.15
CA ILE A 81 -0.59 0.13 26.92
C ILE A 81 -1.98 0.18 27.55
N TYR A 82 -2.03 0.34 28.88
CA TYR A 82 -3.28 0.28 29.63
C TYR A 82 -3.25 1.22 30.84
N LEU A 83 -4.43 1.64 31.28
CA LEU A 83 -4.58 2.46 32.47
C LEU A 83 -4.58 1.56 33.72
N LYS A 84 -3.57 1.71 34.59
CA LYS A 84 -3.65 1.20 35.97
C LYS A 84 -4.48 2.18 36.78
N LEU A 85 -5.44 1.68 37.56
CA LEU A 85 -6.39 2.51 38.31
C LEU A 85 -5.94 2.84 39.74
N ASN A 86 -4.87 2.21 40.24
CA ASN A 86 -4.38 2.48 41.60
C ASN A 86 -2.84 2.46 41.68
N PRO A 87 -2.19 3.63 41.64
CA PRO A 87 -2.74 4.94 41.26
C PRO A 87 -3.10 5.00 39.77
N SER A 88 -4.00 5.91 39.39
CA SER A 88 -4.37 6.19 37.99
C SER A 88 -3.17 6.64 37.17
N ARG A 89 -2.58 5.72 36.41
CA ARG A 89 -1.44 6.00 35.53
C ARG A 89 -1.40 5.06 34.34
N TRP A 90 -0.90 5.55 33.22
CA TRP A 90 -0.56 4.68 32.10
C TRP A 90 0.55 3.71 32.51
N ALA A 91 0.39 2.47 32.08
CA ALA A 91 1.36 1.41 32.28
C ALA A 91 1.45 0.57 31.00
N TRP A 92 2.57 -0.11 30.85
CA TRP A 92 2.84 -0.98 29.72
C TRP A 92 3.67 -2.17 30.18
N SER A 93 3.70 -3.23 29.37
CA SER A 93 4.59 -4.37 29.59
C SER A 93 5.57 -4.47 28.43
N ILE A 94 6.84 -4.19 28.73
CA ILE A 94 7.93 -4.29 27.75
C ILE A 94 8.06 -5.73 27.24
N GLU A 95 7.98 -6.71 28.14
CA GLU A 95 8.05 -8.13 27.80
C GLU A 95 6.96 -8.52 26.80
N LYS A 96 5.70 -8.13 27.08
CA LYS A 96 4.59 -8.42 26.17
C LYS A 96 4.75 -7.71 24.83
N ILE A 97 5.21 -6.45 24.81
CA ILE A 97 5.46 -5.71 23.55
C ILE A 97 6.55 -6.38 22.70
N LEU A 98 7.58 -6.94 23.34
CA LEU A 98 8.67 -7.63 22.64
C LEU A 98 8.28 -9.05 22.21
N MET A 99 7.47 -9.74 23.00
CA MET A 99 7.00 -11.11 22.72
C MET A 99 5.79 -11.17 21.81
N ASP A 100 5.10 -10.06 21.59
CA ASP A 100 3.96 -10.01 20.70
C ASP A 100 4.41 -10.24 19.26
N ALA A 101 4.24 -11.49 18.80
CA ALA A 101 4.50 -11.93 17.44
C ALA A 101 3.62 -11.19 16.43
N GLU A 102 2.53 -10.57 16.89
CA GLU A 102 1.69 -9.72 16.08
C GLU A 102 2.19 -8.27 16.00
N MET A 103 3.24 -7.85 16.70
CA MET A 103 3.77 -6.50 16.52
C MET A 103 4.73 -6.43 15.33
N PRO A 104 4.37 -5.72 14.24
CA PRO A 104 5.25 -5.60 13.09
C PRO A 104 6.60 -4.98 13.47
N ASN A 105 7.69 -5.57 12.99
CA ASN A 105 9.04 -5.02 13.14
C ASN A 105 9.40 -3.99 12.06
N ASP A 106 8.49 -3.80 11.10
CA ASP A 106 8.64 -2.84 10.00
C ASP A 106 7.29 -2.17 9.75
N VAL A 107 7.36 -0.87 9.52
CA VAL A 107 6.29 -0.01 8.99
C VAL A 107 5.48 -0.70 7.90
N VAL A 108 6.15 -1.39 6.98
CA VAL A 108 5.50 -2.08 5.87
C VAL A 108 4.54 -3.15 6.35
N MET A 109 4.89 -3.85 7.43
CA MET A 109 4.08 -4.93 7.99
C MET A 109 2.88 -4.41 8.82
N LEU A 110 2.90 -3.15 9.28
CA LEU A 110 1.70 -2.47 9.80
C LEU A 110 0.72 -2.15 8.67
N LEU A 111 1.22 -1.55 7.59
CA LEU A 111 0.42 -1.21 6.41
C LEU A 111 -0.19 -2.46 5.76
N VAL A 112 0.56 -3.57 5.71
CA VAL A 112 0.02 -4.87 5.26
C VAL A 112 -1.19 -5.30 6.09
N ARG A 113 -1.16 -5.12 7.42
CA ARG A 113 -2.28 -5.47 8.30
C ARG A 113 -3.46 -4.55 8.14
N GLU A 114 -3.20 -3.25 8.05
CA GLU A 114 -4.23 -2.26 7.80
C GLU A 114 -4.95 -2.57 6.48
N MET A 115 -4.20 -2.87 5.42
CA MET A 115 -4.76 -3.33 4.15
C MET A 115 -5.53 -4.64 4.32
N GLN A 116 -4.99 -5.65 5.02
CA GLN A 116 -5.71 -6.90 5.28
C GLN A 116 -7.00 -6.70 6.10
N SER A 117 -7.11 -5.63 6.89
CA SER A 117 -8.36 -5.27 7.56
C SER A 117 -9.44 -4.74 6.60
N LEU A 118 -9.05 -4.33 5.38
CA LEU A 118 -10.00 -3.93 4.32
C LEU A 118 -10.86 -5.11 3.88
N SER A 119 -10.31 -6.32 3.84
CA SER A 119 -11.11 -7.53 3.67
C SER A 119 -11.96 -7.74 4.91
N GLY A 120 -13.15 -7.16 4.90
CA GLY A 120 -14.09 -7.29 5.99
C GLY A 120 -14.37 -8.76 6.29
N ARG A 121 -14.28 -9.13 7.57
CA ARG A 121 -15.18 -10.16 8.12
C ARG A 121 -16.61 -9.66 7.91
N GLN A 122 -17.17 -9.95 6.75
CA GLN A 122 -18.60 -10.06 6.59
C GLN A 122 -18.90 -11.54 6.47
N GLU A 123 -19.31 -12.14 7.59
CA GLU A 123 -20.30 -13.21 7.58
C GLU A 123 -21.53 -12.67 6.86
N VAL A 124 -21.53 -12.73 5.53
CA VAL A 124 -22.74 -12.58 4.74
C VAL A 124 -22.75 -13.74 3.75
N GLU A 125 -23.50 -14.75 4.15
CA GLU A 125 -23.92 -15.97 3.43
C GLU A 125 -24.50 -15.73 2.01
N ASN A 126 -24.49 -14.51 1.45
CA ASN A 126 -25.32 -14.13 0.30
C ASN A 126 -24.58 -13.45 -0.87
N HIS A 127 -23.40 -13.94 -1.27
CA HIS A 127 -22.85 -13.62 -2.61
C HIS A 127 -22.26 -14.81 -3.36
N ARG A 128 -23.01 -15.93 -3.36
CA ARG A 128 -22.71 -17.15 -4.11
C ARG A 128 -23.15 -17.11 -5.59
N ILE A 129 -22.99 -15.98 -6.31
CA ILE A 129 -23.42 -15.90 -7.74
C ILE A 129 -22.32 -15.42 -8.72
N ALA A 130 -21.04 -15.31 -8.33
CA ALA A 130 -19.96 -15.06 -9.30
C ALA A 130 -18.74 -16.00 -9.19
N HIS A 131 -18.88 -17.14 -8.49
CA HIS A 131 -17.78 -18.07 -8.25
C HIS A 131 -17.76 -19.27 -9.25
N THR A 132 -18.31 -19.11 -10.47
CA THR A 132 -18.56 -20.26 -11.37
C THR A 132 -17.95 -20.14 -12.77
N TYR A 133 -17.06 -19.17 -13.03
CA TYR A 133 -16.36 -19.08 -14.33
C TYR A 133 -14.84 -19.05 -14.28
N CYS A 134 -14.21 -19.44 -13.16
CA CYS A 134 -12.76 -19.62 -13.14
C CYS A 134 -12.36 -20.79 -12.23
N SER A 135 -12.13 -21.96 -12.83
CA SER A 135 -11.59 -23.15 -12.12
C SER A 135 -10.13 -22.96 -11.67
N SER A 136 -9.55 -21.77 -11.86
CA SER A 136 -8.21 -21.37 -11.38
C SER A 136 -8.25 -20.20 -10.38
N CYS A 137 -9.40 -19.92 -9.74
CA CYS A 137 -9.60 -18.82 -8.78
C CYS A 137 -8.53 -18.75 -7.66
N LEU A 138 -7.43 -18.04 -7.95
CA LEU A 138 -6.48 -17.46 -7.00
C LEU A 138 -6.97 -16.11 -6.44
N ILE A 139 -8.15 -15.65 -6.88
CA ILE A 139 -8.77 -14.38 -6.54
C ILE A 139 -9.96 -14.67 -5.62
N GLY A 140 -9.65 -14.89 -4.35
CA GLY A 140 -10.61 -14.94 -3.26
C GLY A 140 -10.50 -13.73 -2.35
N THR A 141 -10.29 -12.53 -2.91
CA THR A 141 -10.06 -11.31 -2.13
C THR A 141 -11.04 -10.21 -2.49
N ASP A 142 -11.43 -9.48 -1.46
CA ASP A 142 -12.03 -8.14 -1.52
C ASP A 142 -11.48 -7.30 -2.68
N ASP A 143 -12.38 -6.67 -3.45
CA ASP A 143 -12.05 -5.87 -4.64
C ASP A 143 -10.97 -4.81 -4.33
N GLN A 144 -10.98 -4.24 -3.12
CA GLN A 144 -10.00 -3.24 -2.70
C GLN A 144 -8.59 -3.82 -2.56
N LEU A 145 -8.47 -5.02 -1.99
CA LEU A 145 -7.19 -5.70 -1.87
C LEU A 145 -6.64 -6.15 -3.22
N LEU A 146 -7.51 -6.63 -4.09
CA LEU A 146 -7.13 -6.98 -5.45
C LEU A 146 -6.62 -5.74 -6.20
N CYS A 147 -7.32 -4.62 -6.09
CA CYS A 147 -6.95 -3.37 -6.73
C CYS A 147 -5.59 -2.83 -6.22
N LEU A 148 -5.32 -2.87 -4.91
CA LEU A 148 -4.02 -2.52 -4.34
C LEU A 148 -2.88 -3.39 -4.90
N LYS A 149 -3.10 -4.70 -5.00
CA LYS A 149 -2.13 -5.64 -5.58
C LYS A 149 -1.85 -5.35 -7.05
N ILE A 150 -2.90 -5.12 -7.84
CA ILE A 150 -2.79 -4.73 -9.27
C ILE A 150 -1.96 -3.45 -9.39
N ALA A 151 -2.34 -2.39 -8.67
CA ALA A 151 -1.63 -1.11 -8.70
C ALA A 151 -0.15 -1.29 -8.33
N SER A 152 0.14 -2.11 -7.31
CA SER A 152 1.51 -2.35 -6.85
C SER A 152 2.41 -3.00 -7.90
N CYS A 153 1.86 -3.86 -8.78
CA CYS A 153 2.59 -4.45 -9.91
C CYS A 153 2.91 -3.42 -10.98
N LEU A 154 2.02 -2.45 -11.23
CA LEU A 154 2.17 -1.44 -12.29
C LEU A 154 3.16 -0.33 -11.92
N GLY A 155 3.42 -0.14 -10.63
CA GLY A 155 4.42 0.78 -10.11
C GLY A 155 3.87 1.72 -9.04
N SER A 156 4.63 2.74 -8.68
CA SER A 156 4.19 3.75 -7.71
C SER A 156 3.18 4.75 -8.27
N VAL A 157 3.15 4.94 -9.60
CA VAL A 157 2.26 5.85 -10.34
C VAL A 157 1.83 5.17 -11.64
N THR A 158 0.55 5.25 -12.01
CA THR A 158 0.03 4.64 -13.26
C THR A 158 -1.20 5.37 -13.80
N LYS A 159 -1.38 5.43 -15.11
CA LYS A 159 -2.56 6.03 -15.78
C LYS A 159 -3.84 5.22 -15.57
N TYR A 160 -4.99 5.88 -15.44
CA TYR A 160 -6.30 5.21 -15.40
C TYR A 160 -6.58 4.37 -16.64
N SER A 161 -6.08 4.79 -17.81
CA SER A 161 -6.23 4.03 -19.07
C SER A 161 -5.64 2.62 -18.99
N ILE A 162 -4.59 2.40 -18.19
CA ILE A 162 -4.00 1.07 -17.97
C ILE A 162 -4.94 0.21 -17.11
N PHE A 163 -5.56 0.80 -16.08
CA PHE A 163 -6.56 0.12 -15.26
C PHE A 163 -7.80 -0.27 -16.08
N ASP A 164 -8.22 0.55 -17.05
CA ASP A 164 -9.34 0.22 -17.93
C ASP A 164 -9.08 -1.03 -18.77
N VAL A 165 -7.86 -1.19 -19.28
CA VAL A 165 -7.47 -2.40 -20.02
C VAL A 165 -7.55 -3.62 -19.11
N LEU A 166 -7.05 -3.50 -17.87
CA LEU A 166 -7.06 -4.62 -16.91
C LEU A 166 -8.46 -4.92 -16.37
N SER A 167 -9.34 -3.92 -16.25
CA SER A 167 -10.75 -4.11 -15.90
C SER A 167 -11.45 -5.05 -16.89
N ALA A 168 -11.19 -4.89 -18.19
CA ALA A 168 -11.74 -5.78 -19.22
C ALA A 168 -11.19 -7.21 -19.11
N GLU A 169 -9.89 -7.36 -18.89
CA GLU A 169 -9.21 -8.67 -18.70
C GLU A 169 -9.71 -9.42 -17.46
N LEU A 170 -10.11 -8.70 -16.41
CA LEU A 170 -10.60 -9.29 -15.16
C LEU A 170 -12.11 -9.59 -15.18
N GLY A 171 -12.75 -9.59 -16.35
CA GLY A 171 -14.17 -9.91 -16.49
C GLY A 171 -15.10 -8.75 -16.13
N GLY A 172 -14.65 -7.50 -16.29
CA GLY A 172 -15.47 -6.30 -16.10
C GLY A 172 -15.49 -5.75 -14.67
N VAL A 173 -14.50 -6.09 -13.84
CA VAL A 173 -14.33 -5.49 -12.50
C VAL A 173 -14.08 -3.99 -12.64
N ASP A 174 -14.85 -3.16 -11.95
CA ASP A 174 -14.68 -1.70 -11.96
C ASP A 174 -13.51 -1.27 -11.05
N LEU A 175 -12.30 -1.30 -11.61
CA LEU A 175 -11.10 -0.87 -10.91
C LEU A 175 -11.13 0.63 -10.64
N ARG A 176 -11.76 1.45 -11.50
CA ARG A 176 -11.84 2.90 -11.28
C ARG A 176 -12.64 3.24 -10.02
N ALA A 177 -13.83 2.67 -9.87
CA ALA A 177 -14.62 2.87 -8.66
C ALA A 177 -13.87 2.42 -7.40
N THR A 178 -13.11 1.33 -7.50
CA THR A 178 -12.31 0.79 -6.40
C THR A 178 -11.11 1.69 -6.06
N LEU A 179 -10.43 2.26 -7.05
CA LEU A 179 -9.34 3.22 -6.88
C LEU A 179 -9.82 4.49 -6.15
N SER A 180 -11.00 5.00 -6.47
CA SER A 180 -11.57 6.16 -5.76
C SER A 180 -11.90 5.84 -4.30
N GLN A 181 -12.37 4.62 -3.99
CA GLN A 181 -12.56 4.18 -2.59
C GLN A 181 -11.23 4.10 -1.82
N LEU A 182 -10.18 3.58 -2.45
CA LEU A 182 -8.84 3.48 -1.85
C LEU A 182 -8.19 4.86 -1.66
N THR A 183 -8.49 5.80 -2.55
CA THR A 183 -8.08 7.21 -2.41
C THR A 183 -8.76 7.85 -1.21
N ALA A 184 -10.08 7.64 -1.03
CA ALA A 184 -10.81 8.14 0.14
C ALA A 184 -10.29 7.56 1.47
N LYS A 185 -9.68 6.36 1.44
CA LYS A 185 -9.02 5.73 2.58
C LYS A 185 -7.55 6.15 2.77
N GLY A 186 -6.99 6.99 1.89
CA GLY A 186 -5.64 7.53 1.99
C GLY A 186 -4.51 6.61 1.50
N PHE A 187 -4.83 5.48 0.87
CA PHE A 187 -3.80 4.58 0.31
C PHE A 187 -3.26 5.08 -1.04
N LEU A 188 -4.10 5.77 -1.80
CA LEU A 188 -3.82 6.28 -3.13
C LEU A 188 -4.13 7.78 -3.21
N ILE A 189 -3.57 8.43 -4.23
CA ILE A 189 -3.77 9.84 -4.56
C ILE A 189 -4.05 9.92 -6.07
N GLU A 190 -5.13 10.61 -6.42
CA GLU A 190 -5.44 10.93 -7.82
C GLU A 190 -4.56 12.10 -8.29
N ASP A 191 -3.94 11.96 -9.46
CA ASP A 191 -3.00 12.91 -10.06
C ASP A 191 -3.36 13.11 -11.54
N GLY A 192 -4.47 13.82 -11.77
CA GLY A 192 -5.04 14.02 -13.10
C GLY A 192 -5.50 12.70 -13.72
N GLU A 193 -4.89 12.30 -14.83
CA GLU A 193 -5.17 11.03 -15.51
C GLU A 193 -4.42 9.83 -14.90
N ARG A 194 -3.68 10.05 -13.81
CA ARG A 194 -2.89 9.03 -13.12
C ARG A 194 -3.41 8.83 -11.70
N VAL A 195 -3.11 7.67 -11.15
CA VAL A 195 -3.23 7.36 -9.73
C VAL A 195 -1.85 6.95 -9.22
N ARG A 196 -1.52 7.40 -8.01
CA ARG A 196 -0.26 7.05 -7.35
C ARG A 196 -0.49 6.57 -5.93
N PHE A 197 0.44 5.77 -5.42
CA PHE A 197 0.46 5.47 -3.99
C PHE A 197 0.73 6.74 -3.19
N SER A 198 0.08 6.86 -2.03
CA SER A 198 0.29 7.99 -1.13
C SER A 198 1.73 8.03 -0.60
N HIS A 199 2.37 6.86 -0.48
CA HIS A 199 3.78 6.73 -0.11
C HIS A 199 4.38 5.42 -0.66
N ASP A 200 5.69 5.42 -0.96
CA ASP A 200 6.48 4.21 -1.28
C ASP A 200 6.28 3.04 -0.31
N LYS A 201 6.02 3.31 0.98
CA LYS A 201 5.79 2.25 1.98
C LYS A 201 4.43 1.58 1.81
N VAL A 202 3.43 2.33 1.33
CA VAL A 202 2.10 1.80 0.99
C VAL A 202 2.21 0.93 -0.26
N HIS A 203 2.94 1.39 -1.28
CA HIS A 203 3.27 0.58 -2.47
C HIS A 203 3.97 -0.73 -2.07
N GLN A 204 5.03 -0.63 -1.27
CA GLN A 204 5.80 -1.77 -0.80
C GLN A 204 4.95 -2.76 -0.01
N ALA A 205 4.05 -2.26 0.85
CA ALA A 205 3.13 -3.07 1.63
C ALA A 205 2.19 -3.86 0.71
N ALA A 206 1.52 -3.18 -0.22
CA ALA A 206 0.62 -3.80 -1.18
C ALA A 206 1.33 -4.90 -2.01
N TYR A 207 2.58 -4.65 -2.43
CA TYR A 207 3.35 -5.63 -3.20
C TYR A 207 3.75 -6.88 -2.39
N LEU A 208 4.13 -6.70 -1.11
CA LEU A 208 4.52 -7.80 -0.22
C LEU A 208 3.33 -8.62 0.30
N MET A 209 2.09 -8.18 0.09
CA MET A 209 0.90 -8.99 0.37
C MET A 209 0.75 -10.18 -0.58
N MET A 210 1.50 -10.21 -1.69
CA MET A 210 1.50 -11.30 -2.66
C MET A 210 2.65 -12.26 -2.38
N SER A 211 2.37 -13.56 -2.48
CA SER A 211 3.44 -14.56 -2.53
C SER A 211 4.26 -14.41 -3.82
N ARG A 212 5.48 -14.96 -3.85
CA ARG A 212 6.32 -14.94 -5.07
C ARG A 212 5.59 -15.55 -6.28
N GLY A 213 4.82 -16.61 -6.09
CA GLY A 213 4.02 -17.22 -7.15
C GLY A 213 2.92 -16.28 -7.66
N GLN A 214 2.24 -15.56 -6.76
CA GLN A 214 1.23 -14.57 -7.13
C GLN A 214 1.82 -13.38 -7.87
N GLN A 215 2.98 -12.88 -7.43
CA GLN A 215 3.69 -11.79 -8.11
C GLN A 215 4.02 -12.16 -9.56
N ILE A 216 4.62 -13.34 -9.77
CA ILE A 216 4.95 -13.84 -11.12
C ILE A 216 3.69 -13.94 -11.99
N GLU A 217 2.62 -14.51 -11.46
CA GLU A 217 1.38 -14.70 -12.20
C GLU A 217 0.70 -13.37 -12.55
N PHE A 218 0.66 -12.41 -11.62
CA PHE A 218 0.09 -11.08 -11.87
C PHE A 218 0.88 -10.33 -12.93
N HIS A 219 2.21 -10.28 -12.80
CA HIS A 219 3.10 -9.67 -13.77
C HIS A 219 2.94 -10.31 -15.16
N LYS A 220 2.88 -11.64 -15.25
CA LYS A 220 2.64 -12.34 -16.51
C LYS A 220 1.28 -11.97 -17.11
N ARG A 221 0.21 -12.08 -16.33
CA ARG A 221 -1.17 -11.86 -16.80
C ARG A 221 -1.36 -10.42 -17.28
N PHE A 222 -0.92 -9.43 -16.51
CA PHE A 222 -1.05 -8.02 -16.88
C PHE A 222 -0.15 -7.67 -18.06
N GLY A 223 1.08 -8.21 -18.10
CA GLY A 223 1.98 -8.04 -19.23
C GLY A 223 1.38 -8.54 -20.56
N LEU A 224 0.76 -9.72 -20.55
CA LEU A 224 0.08 -10.28 -21.72
C LEU A 224 -1.16 -9.45 -22.12
N ALA A 225 -2.01 -9.08 -21.17
CA ALA A 225 -3.21 -8.28 -21.43
C ALA A 225 -2.86 -6.91 -22.03
N LEU A 226 -1.86 -6.23 -21.47
CA LEU A 226 -1.38 -4.95 -21.98
C LEU A 226 -0.69 -5.08 -23.33
N SER A 227 0.03 -6.18 -23.58
CA SER A 227 0.65 -6.43 -24.90
C SER A 227 -0.39 -6.63 -25.99
N ILE A 228 -1.43 -7.42 -25.73
CA ILE A 228 -2.54 -7.63 -26.68
C ILE A 228 -3.24 -6.30 -26.97
N ASN A 229 -3.49 -5.50 -25.92
CA ASN A 229 -4.12 -4.19 -26.09
C ASN A 229 -3.24 -3.21 -26.90
N ALA A 230 -1.93 -3.19 -26.64
CA ALA A 230 -1.00 -2.33 -27.36
C ALA A 230 -0.87 -2.73 -28.85
N LEU A 231 -0.84 -4.04 -29.15
CA LEU A 231 -0.71 -4.55 -30.52
C LEU A 231 -2.01 -4.49 -31.33
N GLY A 232 -3.17 -4.49 -30.66
CA GLY A 232 -4.49 -4.46 -31.29
C GLY A 232 -4.98 -3.08 -31.74
N ARG A 233 -4.25 -2.00 -31.42
CA ARG A 233 -4.64 -0.63 -31.80
C ARG A 233 -4.11 -0.28 -33.19
N VAL A 234 -4.97 0.33 -34.01
CA VAL A 234 -4.66 0.80 -35.38
C VAL A 234 -3.83 2.10 -35.36
N GLU A 235 -3.98 2.89 -34.29
CA GLU A 235 -3.11 4.01 -33.98
C GLU A 235 -1.96 3.53 -33.07
N PRO A 236 -0.74 4.11 -33.19
CA PRO A 236 0.39 3.71 -32.36
C PRO A 236 -0.05 3.75 -30.89
N ALA A 237 0.04 2.60 -30.21
CA ALA A 237 -0.17 2.55 -28.78
C ALA A 237 0.65 3.67 -28.14
N ASP A 238 0.08 4.36 -27.15
CA ASP A 238 0.86 5.20 -26.26
C ASP A 238 2.08 4.39 -25.82
N ASP A 239 3.28 4.85 -26.19
CA ASP A 239 4.55 4.14 -25.99
C ASP A 239 4.63 3.62 -24.53
N GLU A 240 4.06 4.38 -23.60
CA GLU A 240 3.95 4.03 -22.18
C GLU A 240 3.23 2.68 -21.91
N THR A 241 2.13 2.37 -22.62
CA THR A 241 1.41 1.08 -22.44
C THR A 241 2.27 -0.10 -22.86
N PHE A 242 2.97 0.04 -23.98
CA PHE A 242 3.90 -0.98 -24.46
C PHE A 242 5.08 -1.16 -23.50
N PHE A 243 5.67 -0.07 -23.03
CA PHE A 243 6.75 -0.13 -22.03
C PHE A 243 6.30 -0.79 -20.72
N ILE A 244 5.11 -0.46 -20.22
CA ILE A 244 4.56 -1.12 -19.03
C ILE A 244 4.38 -2.61 -19.32
N ALA A 245 3.81 -2.99 -20.46
CA ALA A 245 3.62 -4.40 -20.82
C ALA A 245 4.95 -5.19 -20.81
N VAL A 246 6.00 -4.64 -21.43
CA VAL A 246 7.33 -5.25 -21.44
C VAL A 246 7.92 -5.34 -20.03
N ASN A 247 7.78 -4.30 -19.21
CA ASN A 247 8.26 -4.31 -17.83
C ASN A 247 7.53 -5.37 -16.99
N GLN A 248 6.23 -5.55 -17.16
CA GLN A 248 5.46 -6.60 -16.50
C GLN A 248 5.95 -8.00 -16.92
N ILE A 249 6.15 -8.24 -18.22
CA ILE A 249 6.67 -9.53 -18.70
C ILE A 249 8.08 -9.81 -18.14
N ASN A 250 8.96 -8.80 -18.14
CA ASN A 250 10.31 -8.92 -17.58
C ASN A 250 10.28 -9.24 -16.08
N ALA A 251 9.36 -8.62 -15.33
CA ALA A 251 9.19 -8.86 -13.89
C ALA A 251 8.67 -10.26 -13.56
N ALA A 252 7.88 -10.88 -14.46
CA ALA A 252 7.44 -12.28 -14.31
C ALA A 252 8.58 -13.30 -14.46
N GLY A 253 9.64 -12.92 -15.17
CA GLY A 253 10.82 -13.75 -15.40
C GLY A 253 10.65 -14.79 -16.51
N PRO A 254 11.77 -15.34 -17.04
CA PRO A 254 11.78 -16.16 -18.25
C PRO A 254 11.07 -17.52 -18.07
N GLU A 255 11.04 -18.06 -16.86
CA GLU A 255 10.39 -19.34 -16.54
C GLU A 255 8.85 -19.26 -16.57
N SER A 256 8.29 -18.05 -16.55
CA SER A 256 6.84 -17.83 -16.52
C SER A 256 6.17 -17.93 -17.89
N LEU A 257 6.93 -17.75 -18.96
CA LEU A 257 6.42 -17.79 -20.34
C LEU A 257 6.48 -19.24 -20.87
N PRO A 258 5.41 -19.73 -21.50
CA PRO A 258 5.47 -21.00 -22.20
C PRO A 258 6.52 -20.94 -23.30
N ASP A 259 7.36 -21.96 -23.42
CA ASP A 259 8.39 -22.02 -24.47
C ASP A 259 7.71 -21.92 -25.85
N PRO A 260 8.01 -20.87 -26.65
CA PRO A 260 7.42 -20.70 -27.97
C PRO A 260 7.74 -21.86 -28.93
N ARG A 261 8.73 -22.71 -28.61
CA ARG A 261 9.06 -23.92 -29.37
C ARG A 261 8.17 -25.11 -29.04
N VAL A 262 7.45 -25.07 -27.91
CA VAL A 262 6.53 -26.13 -27.50
C VAL A 262 5.14 -25.94 -28.11
N TYR A 263 4.79 -24.72 -28.53
CA TYR A 263 3.61 -24.43 -29.34
C TYR A 263 4.00 -24.24 -30.82
N SER A 264 4.37 -25.34 -31.49
CA SER A 264 4.21 -25.38 -32.94
C SER A 264 2.71 -25.31 -33.22
N LEU A 265 2.24 -24.15 -33.67
CA LEU A 265 0.92 -24.01 -34.30
C LEU A 265 0.84 -25.08 -35.40
N SER A 266 0.02 -26.08 -35.15
CA SER A 266 -0.43 -26.98 -36.20
C SER A 266 -1.36 -26.14 -37.07
N PHE A 267 -0.82 -25.65 -38.19
CA PHE A 267 -1.61 -25.06 -39.27
C PHE A 267 -2.56 -26.10 -39.87
#